data_AF-A0A497P9H3-F1
#
_entry.id   AF-A0A497P9H3-F1
#
_cell.length_a   1.000
_cell.length_b   1.000
_cell.length_c   1.000
_cell.angle_alpha   90.00
_cell.angle_beta   90.00
_cell.angle_gamma   90.00
#
_symmetry.space_group_name_H-M   'P 1'
#
loop_
_entity.id
_entity.type
_entity.pdbx_description
1 polymer ?
#
loop_
_entity_poly.entity_id
_entity_poly.type
_entity_poly.pdbx_seq_one_letter_code
_entity_poly.pdbx_strand_id
1 'polypeptide(L)'
;MGTYVEEIPFSRGEARARECLGKWEQDQGLKFELVKKGDYWVHIRHKTLHFVITFLPNAVRVEGWVQDIVKYSLSPKAIVGLFARRKGWRIYQTLKSALLRADSES
;
A
#
# COMPACT_ATOMS: atom_id res chain seq x y z
N MET A 1 -9.61 14.86 -5.30
CA MET A 1 -9.38 13.41 -5.22
C MET A 1 -7.89 13.13 -4.96
N GLY A 2 -7.48 11.99 -4.44
CA GLY A 2 -6.07 11.76 -4.13
C GLY A 2 -5.76 10.28 -4.05
N THR A 3 -5.14 9.76 -5.11
CA THR A 3 -4.52 8.43 -5.12
C THR A 3 -3.05 8.66 -4.85
N TYR A 4 -2.51 8.07 -3.80
CA TYR A 4 -1.08 8.05 -3.57
C TYR A 4 -0.49 6.84 -4.28
N VAL A 5 0.48 7.05 -5.18
CA VAL A 5 1.18 5.96 -5.87
C VAL A 5 2.66 6.10 -5.56
N GLU A 6 3.27 5.05 -5.03
CA GLU A 6 4.72 4.98 -4.85
C GLU A 6 5.22 3.59 -5.22
N GLU A 7 6.40 3.56 -5.82
CA GLU A 7 7.17 2.35 -6.04
C GLU A 7 8.23 2.25 -4.95
N ILE A 8 8.14 1.20 -4.15
CA ILE A 8 9.05 0.92 -3.05
C ILE A 8 10.05 -0.12 -3.55
N PRO A 9 11.37 0.16 -3.55
CA PRO A 9 12.38 -0.83 -3.86
C PRO A 9 12.19 -2.07 -3.00
N PHE A 10 12.09 -3.23 -3.65
CA PHE A 10 11.88 -4.51 -2.99
C PHE A 10 12.38 -5.64 -3.88
N SER A 11 13.54 -6.16 -3.55
CA SER A 11 14.30 -7.14 -4.33
C SER A 11 13.98 -8.59 -3.98
N ARG A 12 13.32 -8.83 -2.83
CA ARG A 12 13.03 -10.18 -2.31
C ARG A 12 11.86 -10.90 -2.99
N GLY A 13 11.26 -10.30 -4.02
CA GLY A 13 10.19 -10.88 -4.82
C GLY A 13 8.82 -10.96 -4.13
N GLU A 14 7.81 -11.37 -4.89
CA GLU A 14 6.40 -11.33 -4.48
C GLU A 14 6.08 -12.13 -3.20
N ALA A 15 6.64 -13.33 -3.06
CA ALA A 15 6.33 -14.22 -1.94
C ALA A 15 6.69 -13.56 -0.60
N ARG A 16 7.87 -12.92 -0.52
CA ARG A 16 8.32 -12.22 0.68
C ARG A 16 7.53 -10.93 0.92
N ALA A 17 7.17 -10.21 -0.14
CA ALA A 17 6.31 -9.03 -0.03
C ALA A 17 4.93 -9.37 0.56
N ARG A 18 4.34 -10.51 0.16
CA ARG A 18 3.07 -11.00 0.71
C ARG A 18 3.19 -11.43 2.16
N GLU A 19 4.26 -12.14 2.53
CA GLU A 19 4.52 -12.51 3.92
C GLU A 19 4.68 -11.26 4.81
N CYS A 20 5.43 -10.25 4.32
CA CYS A 20 5.61 -8.97 5.00
C CYS A 20 4.27 -8.25 5.22
N LEU A 21 3.40 -8.22 4.20
CA LEU A 21 2.08 -7.63 4.31
C LEU A 21 1.24 -8.33 5.39
N GLY A 22 1.23 -9.67 5.41
CA GLY A 22 0.49 -10.44 6.42
C GLY A 22 0.99 -10.20 7.84
N LYS A 23 2.31 -10.14 8.04
CA LYS A 23 2.90 -9.79 9.36
C LYS A 23 2.55 -8.37 9.77
N TRP A 24 2.67 -7.41 8.85
CA TRP A 24 2.34 -6.01 9.11
C TRP A 24 0.87 -5.82 9.53
N GLU A 25 -0.08 -6.51 8.90
CA GLU A 25 -1.49 -6.48 9.30
C GLU A 25 -1.69 -6.94 10.75
N GLN A 26 -1.00 -8.02 11.16
CA GLN A 26 -1.01 -8.53 12.53
C GLN A 26 -0.39 -7.53 13.51
N ASP A 27 0.80 -6.99 13.21
CA ASP A 27 1.54 -6.07 14.08
C ASP A 27 0.82 -4.74 14.32
N GLN A 28 0.11 -4.23 13.31
CA GLN A 28 -0.64 -2.98 13.43
C GLN A 28 -2.02 -3.16 14.06
N GLY A 29 -2.46 -4.40 14.30
CA GLY A 29 -3.83 -4.70 14.74
C GLY A 29 -4.88 -4.23 13.71
N LEU A 30 -4.52 -4.20 12.43
CA LEU A 30 -5.37 -3.74 11.34
C LEU A 30 -5.85 -4.95 10.54
N LYS A 31 -7.17 -5.12 10.45
CA LYS A 31 -7.75 -6.17 9.61
C LYS A 31 -8.14 -5.58 8.27
N PHE A 32 -7.31 -5.81 7.26
CA PHE A 32 -7.69 -5.53 5.89
C PHE A 32 -8.49 -6.70 5.31
N GLU A 33 -9.49 -6.36 4.51
CA GLU A 33 -10.26 -7.31 3.72
C GLU A 33 -9.68 -7.37 2.31
N LEU A 34 -9.46 -8.58 1.80
CA LEU A 34 -9.11 -8.77 0.40
C LEU A 34 -10.35 -8.48 -0.46
N VAL A 35 -10.26 -7.43 -1.28
CA VAL A 35 -11.31 -7.03 -2.22
C VAL A 35 -11.19 -7.79 -3.52
N LYS A 36 -9.97 -7.85 -4.08
CA LYS A 36 -9.68 -8.53 -5.35
C LYS A 36 -8.21 -8.89 -5.43
N LYS A 37 -7.89 -9.94 -6.18
CA LYS A 37 -6.52 -10.41 -6.45
C LYS A 37 -6.37 -10.69 -7.94
N GLY A 38 -5.22 -10.32 -8.48
CA GLY A 38 -4.74 -10.78 -9.79
C GLY A 38 -3.42 -11.52 -9.65
N ASP A 39 -2.80 -11.85 -10.77
CA ASP A 39 -1.56 -12.65 -10.79
C ASP A 39 -0.40 -11.91 -10.11
N TYR A 40 -0.31 -10.59 -10.31
CA TYR A 40 0.79 -9.75 -9.83
C TYR A 40 0.30 -8.57 -8.97
N TRP A 41 -0.92 -8.62 -8.43
CA TRP A 41 -1.42 -7.57 -7.55
C TRP A 41 -2.51 -8.03 -6.59
N VAL A 42 -2.65 -7.31 -5.48
CA VAL A 42 -3.71 -7.49 -4.48
C VAL A 42 -4.37 -6.15 -4.15
N HIS A 43 -5.70 -6.15 -4.05
CA HIS A 43 -6.48 -5.01 -3.57
C HIS A 43 -7.03 -5.35 -2.19
N ILE A 44 -6.59 -4.60 -1.19
CA ILE A 44 -7.01 -4.73 0.19
C ILE A 44 -7.73 -3.47 0.67
N ARG A 45 -8.64 -3.60 1.63
CA ARG A 45 -9.44 -2.49 2.17
C ARG A 45 -9.57 -2.58 3.69
N HIS A 46 -9.47 -1.46 4.40
CA HIS A 46 -9.77 -1.36 5.82
C HIS A 46 -10.56 -0.09 6.11
N LYS A 47 -11.81 -0.25 6.57
CA LYS A 47 -12.77 0.84 6.86
C LYS A 47 -12.85 1.83 5.69
N THR A 48 -12.06 2.91 5.77
CA THR A 48 -12.03 4.00 4.80
C THR A 48 -10.79 3.99 3.92
N LEU A 49 -9.89 3.02 4.04
CA LEU A 49 -8.64 2.95 3.30
C LEU A 49 -8.66 1.79 2.31
N HIS A 50 -8.12 2.04 1.13
CA HIS A 50 -7.95 1.05 0.10
C HIS A 50 -6.50 1.08 -0.37
N PHE A 51 -5.91 -0.09 -0.58
CA PHE A 51 -4.58 -0.24 -1.18
C PHE A 51 -4.62 -1.24 -2.32
N VAL A 52 -4.06 -0.87 -3.47
CA VAL A 52 -3.68 -1.80 -4.52
C VAL A 52 -2.18 -1.94 -4.49
N ILE A 53 -1.71 -3.15 -4.21
CA ILE A 53 -0.31 -3.50 -4.10
C ILE A 53 0.01 -4.34 -5.33
N THR A 54 0.87 -3.81 -6.20
CA THR A 54 1.33 -4.45 -7.44
C THR A 54 2.76 -4.91 -7.23
N PHE A 55 3.02 -6.19 -7.48
CA PHE A 55 4.34 -6.80 -7.36
C PHE A 55 5.06 -6.67 -8.70
N LEU A 56 6.20 -5.99 -8.68
CA LEU A 56 7.10 -5.83 -9.82
C LEU A 56 8.39 -6.64 -9.56
N PRO A 57 9.21 -6.95 -10.58
CA PRO A 57 10.40 -7.77 -10.39
C PRO A 57 11.38 -7.26 -9.32
N ASN A 58 11.53 -5.94 -9.18
CA ASN A 58 12.49 -5.31 -8.26
C ASN A 58 11.85 -4.27 -7.33
N ALA A 59 10.51 -4.22 -7.27
CA ALA A 59 9.79 -3.22 -6.51
C ALA A 59 8.38 -3.69 -6.16
N VAL A 60 7.77 -3.03 -5.18
CA VAL A 60 6.34 -3.11 -4.92
C VAL A 60 5.74 -1.74 -5.16
N ARG A 61 4.79 -1.66 -6.08
CA ARG A 61 4.02 -0.44 -6.32
C ARG A 61 2.78 -0.45 -5.44
N VAL A 62 2.65 0.56 -4.59
CA VAL A 62 1.50 0.72 -3.68
C VAL A 62 0.67 1.92 -4.12
N GLU A 63 -0.59 1.66 -4.45
CA GLU A 63 -1.60 2.68 -4.76
C GLU A 63 -2.61 2.76 -3.59
N GLY A 64 -2.64 3.86 -2.85
CA GLY A 64 -3.52 4.06 -1.70
C GLY A 64 -4.55 5.16 -1.91
N TRP A 65 -5.79 4.95 -1.47
CA TRP A 65 -6.83 5.99 -1.45
C TRP A 65 -7.77 5.85 -0.25
N VAL A 66 -8.47 6.95 0.07
CA VAL A 66 -9.49 7.01 1.13
C VAL A 66 -10.89 6.94 0.48
N GLN A 67 -11.89 6.40 1.20
CA GLN A 67 -13.28 6.19 0.78
C GLN A 67 -13.85 7.29 -0.14
N ASP A 68 -14.68 6.88 -1.10
CA ASP A 68 -15.37 7.72 -2.11
C ASP A 68 -14.45 8.43 -3.12
N ILE A 69 -13.14 8.14 -3.11
CA ILE A 69 -12.20 8.66 -4.10
C ILE A 69 -12.08 7.66 -5.25
N VAL A 70 -12.73 7.97 -6.38
CA VAL A 70 -12.60 7.20 -7.62
C VAL A 70 -11.18 7.33 -8.18
N LYS A 71 -10.65 6.18 -8.60
CA LYS A 71 -9.29 5.94 -9.12
C LYS A 71 -9.02 6.75 -10.40
N TYR A 72 -8.63 8.02 -10.26
CA TYR A 72 -7.97 8.78 -11.33
C TYR A 72 -6.74 9.49 -10.79
N SER A 73 -5.66 9.43 -11.59
CA SER A 73 -4.33 9.96 -11.32
C SER A 73 -4.39 11.43 -10.92
N LEU A 74 -3.82 11.77 -9.76
CA LEU A 74 -3.64 13.16 -9.37
C LEU A 74 -2.20 13.40 -8.96
N SER A 75 -1.58 14.29 -9.72
CA SER A 75 -0.33 14.95 -9.40
C SER A 75 -0.32 15.42 -7.93
N PRO A 76 0.81 15.27 -7.21
CA PRO A 76 0.96 15.53 -5.77
C PRO A 76 0.71 16.98 -5.29
N LYS A 77 0.25 17.89 -6.16
CA LYS A 77 -0.02 19.30 -5.86
C LYS A 77 -1.46 19.62 -5.39
N ALA A 78 -2.37 18.64 -5.32
CA ALA A 78 -3.78 18.90 -5.01
C ALA A 78 -4.16 18.62 -3.53
N ILE A 79 -5.00 19.50 -2.94
CA ILE A 79 -5.49 19.49 -1.54
C ILE A 79 -5.99 18.11 -1.07
N VAL A 80 -6.55 17.30 -1.95
CA VAL A 80 -7.09 15.98 -1.58
C VAL A 80 -6.02 14.89 -1.45
N GLY A 81 -4.87 15.04 -2.13
CA GLY A 81 -3.66 14.29 -1.79
C GLY A 81 -3.17 14.62 -0.37
N LEU A 82 -3.39 15.86 0.10
CA LEU A 82 -3.08 16.29 1.46
C LEU A 82 -4.03 15.66 2.52
N PHE A 83 -5.30 15.48 2.19
CA PHE A 83 -6.27 14.79 3.07
C PHE A 83 -6.04 13.26 3.12
N ALA A 84 -5.76 12.62 1.99
CA ALA A 84 -5.30 11.23 1.96
C ALA A 84 -3.99 11.07 2.77
N ARG A 85 -3.09 12.05 2.64
CA ARG A 85 -1.86 12.18 3.44
C ARG A 85 -2.11 12.48 4.93
N ARG A 86 -3.31 12.86 5.37
CA ARG A 86 -3.62 13.07 6.80
C ARG A 86 -4.27 11.87 7.46
N LYS A 87 -5.15 11.12 6.76
CA LYS A 87 -5.87 9.97 7.34
C LYS A 87 -5.21 8.61 7.05
N GLY A 88 -4.66 8.41 5.86
CA GLY A 88 -4.05 7.13 5.45
C GLY A 88 -2.53 7.08 5.55
N TRP A 89 -1.87 8.23 5.69
CA TRP A 89 -0.41 8.33 5.60
C TRP A 89 0.33 7.60 6.70
N ARG A 90 -0.15 7.65 7.94
CA ARG A 90 0.51 6.93 9.03
C ARG A 90 0.51 5.42 8.76
N ILE A 91 -0.60 4.89 8.29
CA ILE A 91 -0.76 3.47 7.94
C ILE A 91 0.10 3.11 6.72
N TYR A 92 0.10 3.98 5.70
CA TYR A 92 0.98 3.82 4.55
C TYR A 92 2.47 3.82 4.95
N GLN A 93 2.90 4.73 5.81
CA GLN A 93 4.28 4.83 6.27
C GLN A 93 4.72 3.62 7.09
N THR A 94 3.82 3.00 7.88
CA THR A 94 4.15 1.76 8.57
C THR A 94 4.25 0.59 7.61
N LEU A 95 3.39 0.50 6.58
CA LEU A 95 3.51 -0.49 5.52
C LEU A 95 4.84 -0.34 4.76
N LYS A 96 5.16 0.89 4.34
CA LYS A 96 6.43 1.19 3.66
C LYS A 96 7.63 0.80 4.50
N SER A 97 7.61 1.13 5.78
CA SER A 97 8.69 0.79 6.71
C SER A 97 8.83 -0.72 6.90
N ALA A 98 7.71 -1.46 6.95
CA ALA A 98 7.72 -2.92 7.02
C ALA A 98 8.35 -3.53 5.76
N LEU A 99 7.97 -3.05 4.57
CA LEU A 99 8.53 -3.51 3.31
C LEU A 99 10.03 -3.24 3.21
N LEU A 100 10.48 -2.04 3.56
CA LEU A 100 11.91 -1.68 3.53
C LEU A 100 12.74 -2.49 4.54
N ARG A 101 12.20 -2.76 5.73
CA ARG A 101 12.85 -3.65 6.72
C ARG A 101 12.96 -5.07 6.20
N ALA A 102 11.87 -5.61 5.66
CA ALA A 102 11.84 -6.97 5.11
C ALA A 102 12.76 -7.16 3.90
N ASP A 103 13.06 -6.10 3.14
CA ASP A 103 14.06 -6.12 2.07
C ASP A 103 15.49 -6.15 2.63
N SER A 104 15.73 -5.40 3.72
CA SER A 104 17.05 -5.22 4.36
C SER A 104 17.48 -6.40 5.23
N GLU A 105 16.55 -7.15 5.82
CA GLU A 105 16.82 -8.34 6.63
C GLU A 105 17.33 -9.48 5.73
N SER A 106 18.60 -9.85 5.92
CA SER A 106 19.32 -10.89 5.16
C SER A 106 19.10 -12.28 5.73
#